data_AF-A0A0P1AQ42-F1
#
_entry.id   AF-A0A0P1AQ42-F1
#
_cell.length_a   1.000
_cell.length_b   1.000
_cell.length_c   1.000
_cell.angle_alpha   90.00
_cell.angle_beta   90.00
_cell.angle_gamma   90.00
#
_symmetry.space_group_name_H-M   'P 1'
#
loop_
_entity.id
_entity.type
_entity.pdbx_description
1 polymer ?
#
loop_
_entity_poly.entity_id
_entity_poly.type
_entity_poly.pdbx_seq_one_letter_code
_entity_poly.pdbx_strand_id
1 'polypeptide(L)'
;MAAIAHYWFYNDTSETVISAVIFHDDVTEDIKTKINQSFMGKITRPSEKKAKLSANEYALFAELYKGQLPKKIAMKNATNVKNIYAMKIRIENKLGVPISRLAS
;
A
#
# COMPACT_ATOMS: atom_id res chain seq x y z
N MET A 1 6.41 0.46 3.65
CA MET A 1 6.08 -0.65 2.70
C MET A 1 4.89 -1.52 3.13
N ALA A 2 4.65 -1.74 4.43
CA ALA A 2 3.51 -2.56 4.90
C ALA A 2 2.14 -2.11 4.35
N ALA A 3 1.94 -0.80 4.18
CA ALA A 3 0.69 -0.24 3.65
C ALA A 3 0.35 -0.64 2.20
N ILE A 4 1.36 -0.93 1.37
CA ILE A 4 1.17 -1.43 0.01
C ILE A 4 0.77 -2.91 0.05
N ALA A 5 1.47 -3.72 0.85
CA ALA A 5 1.13 -5.14 1.00
C ALA A 5 -0.29 -5.33 1.56
N HIS A 6 -0.69 -4.50 2.53
CA HIS A 6 -2.09 -4.44 2.98
C HIS A 6 -3.05 -4.07 1.85
N TYR A 7 -2.72 -3.07 1.04
CA TYR A 7 -3.59 -2.69 -0.06
C TYR A 7 -3.82 -3.86 -1.01
N TRP A 8 -2.77 -4.55 -1.44
CA TRP A 8 -2.90 -5.73 -2.30
C TRP A 8 -3.69 -6.86 -1.64
N PHE A 9 -3.38 -7.21 -0.39
CA PHE A 9 -4.12 -8.28 0.32
C PHE A 9 -5.64 -8.09 0.30
N TYR A 10 -6.13 -6.85 0.39
CA TYR A 10 -7.56 -6.56 0.42
C TYR A 10 -8.20 -6.22 -0.92
N ASN A 11 -7.42 -5.86 -1.95
CA ASN A 11 -7.95 -5.32 -3.20
C ASN A 11 -7.53 -6.12 -4.44
N ASP A 12 -6.57 -7.04 -4.33
CA ASP A 12 -6.25 -7.98 -5.40
C ASP A 12 -7.14 -9.22 -5.24
N THR A 13 -8.27 -9.21 -5.95
CA THR A 13 -9.32 -10.25 -5.82
C THR A 13 -9.77 -10.85 -7.14
N SER A 14 -9.25 -10.39 -8.29
CA SER A 14 -9.75 -10.81 -9.60
C SER A 14 -9.10 -12.10 -10.12
N GLU A 15 -7.81 -12.30 -9.87
CA GLU A 15 -7.05 -13.45 -10.43
C GLU A 15 -6.18 -14.17 -9.41
N THR A 16 -5.91 -13.55 -8.25
CA THR A 16 -5.02 -14.09 -7.22
C THR A 16 -5.70 -14.02 -5.85
N VAL A 17 -5.48 -15.03 -5.01
CA VAL A 17 -5.83 -14.98 -3.58
C VAL A 17 -4.54 -14.91 -2.78
N ILE A 18 -4.31 -13.78 -2.13
CA ILE A 18 -3.19 -13.63 -1.22
C ILE A 18 -3.57 -14.31 0.11
N SER A 19 -2.99 -15.48 0.38
CA SER A 19 -3.31 -16.26 1.58
C SER A 19 -2.68 -15.68 2.85
N ALA A 20 -1.50 -15.06 2.77
CA ALA A 20 -0.85 -14.42 3.91
C ALA A 20 0.13 -13.33 3.44
N VAL A 21 0.50 -12.43 4.36
CA VAL A 21 1.57 -11.44 4.17
C VAL A 21 2.61 -11.60 5.27
N ILE A 22 3.87 -11.75 4.87
CA ILE A 22 5.03 -11.81 5.78
C ILE A 22 5.74 -10.45 5.74
N PHE A 23 5.89 -9.81 6.90
CA PHE A 23 6.61 -8.56 7.07
C PHE A 23 8.04 -8.81 7.55
N HIS A 24 8.93 -7.87 7.27
CA HIS A 24 10.35 -7.97 7.64
C HIS A 24 10.60 -8.02 9.15
N ASP A 25 9.62 -7.59 9.95
CA ASP A 25 9.68 -7.55 11.41
C ASP A 25 8.73 -8.57 12.08
N ASP A 26 8.18 -9.51 11.31
CA ASP A 26 7.47 -10.66 11.89
C ASP A 26 8.45 -11.55 12.68
N VAL A 27 8.02 -12.02 13.85
CA VAL A 27 8.80 -12.99 14.63
C VAL A 27 8.72 -14.39 14.01
N THR A 28 9.71 -15.23 14.28
CA THR A 28 9.82 -16.58 13.72
C THR A 28 8.56 -17.44 13.88
N GLU A 29 7.86 -17.31 15.02
CA GLU A 29 6.63 -18.04 15.30
C GLU A 29 5.46 -17.61 14.40
N ASP A 30 5.31 -16.31 14.17
CA ASP A 30 4.30 -15.75 13.27
C ASP A 30 4.56 -16.20 11.82
N ILE A 31 5.82 -16.21 11.41
CA ILE A 31 6.23 -16.67 10.07
C ILE A 31 5.85 -18.15 9.88
N LYS A 32 6.22 -19.02 10.83
CA LYS A 32 5.87 -20.44 10.78
C LYS A 32 4.36 -20.65 10.70
N THR A 33 3.60 -19.90 11.49
CA THR A 33 2.14 -19.98 11.51
C THR A 33 1.53 -19.58 10.17
N LYS A 34 1.95 -18.43 9.62
CA LYS A 34 1.49 -17.95 8.31
C LYS A 34 1.79 -18.96 7.20
N ILE A 35 3.01 -19.50 7.16
CA ILE A 35 3.42 -20.49 6.17
C ILE A 35 2.56 -21.75 6.27
N ASN A 36 2.42 -22.33 7.47
CA ASN A 36 1.63 -23.54 7.67
C ASN A 36 0.17 -23.33 7.27
N GLN A 37 -0.43 -22.19 7.65
CA GLN A 37 -1.80 -21.86 7.28
C GLN A 37 -1.97 -21.69 5.77
N SER A 38 -1.02 -21.02 5.10
CA SER A 38 -1.02 -20.87 3.64
C SER A 38 -0.97 -22.22 2.91
N PHE A 39 -0.13 -23.17 3.35
CA PHE A 39 -0.07 -24.52 2.76
C PHE A 39 -1.35 -25.34 3.00
N MET A 40 -2.09 -25.04 4.06
CA MET A 40 -3.41 -25.64 4.31
C MET A 40 -4.56 -24.95 3.54
N GLY A 41 -4.25 -23.99 2.67
CA GLY A 41 -5.25 -23.21 1.93
C GLY A 41 -6.04 -22.21 2.79
N LYS A 42 -5.55 -21.89 4.00
CA LYS A 42 -6.19 -20.92 4.89
C LYS A 42 -5.70 -19.50 4.60
N ILE A 43 -6.59 -18.54 4.80
CA ILE A 43 -6.27 -17.11 4.67
C ILE A 43 -5.97 -16.53 6.05
N THR A 44 -4.74 -16.06 6.24
CA THR A 44 -4.28 -15.36 7.44
C THR A 44 -4.30 -13.86 7.20
N ARG A 45 -5.19 -13.16 7.92
CA ARG A 45 -5.28 -11.70 7.82
C ARG A 45 -4.01 -11.04 8.36
N PRO A 46 -3.47 -10.02 7.67
CA PRO A 46 -2.31 -9.30 8.16
C PRO A 46 -2.69 -8.42 9.37
N SER A 47 -1.70 -8.08 10.20
CA SER A 47 -1.91 -7.37 11.47
C SER A 47 -2.54 -6.00 11.31
N GLU A 48 -3.63 -5.73 12.01
CA GLU A 48 -4.35 -4.43 11.96
C GLU A 48 -3.50 -3.25 12.46
N LYS A 49 -2.42 -3.52 13.20
CA LYS A 49 -1.50 -2.48 13.68
C LYS A 49 -0.68 -1.85 12.55
N LYS A 50 -0.58 -2.51 11.40
CA LYS A 50 0.18 -2.02 10.25
C LYS A 50 -0.68 -1.07 9.41
N ALA A 51 -0.07 0.03 8.95
CA ALA A 51 -0.76 1.03 8.13
C ALA A 51 -1.39 0.41 6.87
N LYS A 52 -2.47 1.02 6.37
CA LYS A 52 -3.17 0.62 5.14
C LYS A 52 -3.43 1.83 4.25
N LEU A 53 -3.23 1.66 2.95
CA LEU A 53 -3.70 2.61 1.94
C LEU A 53 -5.15 2.30 1.56
N SER A 54 -5.98 3.32 1.50
CA SER A 54 -7.29 3.26 0.81
C SER A 54 -7.11 3.21 -0.70
N ALA A 55 -8.16 2.86 -1.45
CA ALA A 55 -8.13 2.87 -2.92
C ALA A 55 -7.73 4.24 -3.50
N ASN A 56 -8.25 5.33 -2.93
CA ASN A 56 -7.91 6.68 -3.37
C ASN A 56 -6.44 7.03 -3.08
N GLU A 57 -5.94 6.63 -1.91
CA GLU A 57 -4.53 6.83 -1.55
C GLU A 57 -3.60 6.01 -2.45
N TYR A 58 -3.96 4.77 -2.77
CA TYR A 58 -3.18 3.94 -3.68
C TYR A 58 -3.18 4.48 -5.12
N ALA A 59 -4.33 4.93 -5.63
CA ALA A 59 -4.44 5.54 -6.94
C ALA A 59 -3.55 6.79 -7.06
N LEU A 60 -3.60 7.67 -6.05
CA LEU A 60 -2.73 8.85 -6.00
C LEU A 60 -1.25 8.44 -5.90
N PHE A 61 -0.92 7.47 -5.04
CA PHE A 61 0.44 6.94 -4.94
C PHE A 61 0.96 6.45 -6.29
N ALA A 62 0.16 5.68 -7.04
CA ALA A 62 0.55 5.16 -8.35
C ALA A 62 0.84 6.26 -9.37
N GLU A 63 0.06 7.35 -9.38
CA GLU A 63 0.31 8.50 -10.26
C GLU A 63 1.59 9.26 -9.87
N LEU A 64 1.79 9.49 -8.57
CA LEU A 64 3.00 10.13 -8.04
C LEU A 64 4.25 9.29 -8.29
N TYR A 65 4.17 7.97 -8.11
CA TYR A 65 5.26 7.03 -8.35
C TYR A 65 5.65 6.97 -9.84
N LYS A 66 4.68 7.12 -10.75
CA LYS A 66 4.91 7.31 -12.19
C LYS A 66 5.51 8.68 -12.55
N GLY A 67 5.81 9.53 -11.56
CA GLY A 67 6.46 10.82 -11.75
C GLY A 67 5.54 11.95 -12.23
N GLN A 68 4.21 11.77 -12.14
CA GLN A 68 3.26 12.83 -12.47
C GLN A 68 3.33 13.99 -11.48
N LEU A 69 3.24 15.22 -12.01
CA LEU A 69 3.27 16.42 -11.18
C LEU A 69 1.95 16.58 -10.41
N PRO A 70 1.99 16.99 -9.12
CA PRO A 70 0.79 17.26 -8.32
C PRO A 70 -0.21 18.21 -9.01
N LYS A 71 0.28 19.18 -9.79
CA LYS A 71 -0.55 20.09 -10.59
C LYS A 71 -1.38 19.35 -11.65
N LYS A 72 -0.77 18.39 -12.35
CA LYS A 72 -1.43 17.61 -13.40
C LYS A 72 -2.47 16.66 -12.79
N ILE A 73 -2.13 16.05 -11.66
CA ILE A 73 -3.05 15.18 -10.91
C ILE A 73 -4.26 15.98 -10.39
N ALA A 74 -4.02 17.17 -9.84
CA ALA A 74 -5.08 18.04 -9.34
C ALA A 74 -6.09 18.42 -10.43
N MET A 75 -5.60 18.74 -11.64
CA MET A 75 -6.45 19.02 -12.80
C MET A 75 -7.30 17.80 -13.20
N LYS A 76 -6.69 16.61 -13.27
CA LYS A 76 -7.39 15.37 -13.63
C LYS A 76 -8.49 15.00 -12.62
N ASN A 77 -8.21 15.21 -11.34
CA ASN A 77 -9.11 14.82 -10.24
C ASN A 77 -10.06 15.96 -9.83
N ALA A 78 -10.14 17.05 -10.61
CA ALA A 78 -10.97 18.22 -10.33
C ALA A 78 -10.83 18.73 -8.88
N THR A 79 -9.59 18.81 -8.38
CA THR A 79 -9.28 19.19 -6.99
C THR A 79 -8.16 20.22 -6.92
N ASN A 80 -7.87 20.73 -5.72
CA ASN A 80 -6.80 21.69 -5.50
C ASN A 80 -5.46 20.98 -5.31
N VAL A 81 -4.38 21.56 -5.86
CA VAL A 81 -3.00 21.12 -5.66
C VAL A 81 -2.64 20.99 -4.17
N LYS A 82 -3.17 21.89 -3.31
CA LYS A 82 -2.97 21.80 -1.85
C LYS A 82 -3.49 20.47 -1.27
N ASN A 83 -4.64 19.99 -1.75
CA ASN A 83 -5.21 18.71 -1.31
C ASN A 83 -4.32 17.54 -1.76
N ILE A 84 -3.78 17.60 -2.97
CA ILE A 84 -2.83 16.59 -3.47
C ILE A 84 -1.59 16.52 -2.59
N TYR A 85 -1.01 17.66 -2.20
CA TYR A 85 0.13 17.68 -1.28
C TYR A 85 -0.22 17.14 0.12
N ALA A 86 -1.38 17.51 0.67
CA ALA A 86 -1.84 16.98 1.95
C ALA A 86 -2.01 15.45 1.90
N MET A 87 -2.60 14.92 0.82
CA MET A 87 -2.72 13.47 0.62
C MET A 87 -1.36 12.81 0.41
N LYS A 88 -0.45 13.42 -0.36
CA LYS A 88 0.92 12.92 -0.53
C LYS A 88 1.62 12.74 0.82
N ILE A 89 1.59 13.75 1.69
CA ILE A 89 2.18 13.68 3.04
C ILE A 89 1.57 12.55 3.85
N ARG A 90 0.24 12.39 3.81
CA ARG A 90 -0.45 11.30 4.50
C ARG A 90 0.00 9.93 4.01
N ILE A 91 0.17 9.76 2.70
CA ILE A 91 0.67 8.51 2.10
C ILE A 91 2.11 8.27 2.53
N GLU A 92 2.99 9.27 2.46
CA GLU A 92 4.40 9.17 2.88
C GLU A 92 4.52 8.72 4.35
N ASN A 93 3.70 9.31 5.24
CA ASN A 93 3.64 8.89 6.65
C ASN A 93 3.23 7.42 6.82
N LYS A 94 2.27 6.94 6.02
CA LYS A 94 1.85 5.52 6.04
C LYS A 94 2.90 4.58 5.44
N LEU A 95 3.65 5.05 4.45
CA LEU A 95 4.71 4.28 3.80
C LEU A 95 5.98 4.22 4.64
N GLY A 96 6.23 5.24 5.47
CA GLY A 96 7.45 5.46 6.23
C GLY A 96 8.61 5.99 5.37
N VAL A 97 8.34 6.39 4.13
CA VAL A 97 9.34 6.84 3.16
C VAL A 97 8.78 7.96 2.28
N PRO A 98 9.61 8.91 1.82
CA PRO A 98 9.19 9.92 0.87
C PRO A 98 8.92 9.31 -0.51
N ILE A 99 7.92 9.85 -1.20
CA ILE A 99 7.65 9.56 -2.61
C ILE A 99 8.47 10.57 -3.41
N SER A 100 9.71 10.20 -3.69
CA SER A 100 10.56 10.90 -4.66
C SER A 100 10.21 10.46 -6.08
N ARG A 101 10.43 11.34 -7.06
CA ARG A 101 10.47 10.93 -8.47
C ARG A 101 11.50 9.82 -8.60
N LEU A 102 11.18 8.75 -9.33
CA LEU A 102 12.22 7.95 -9.96
C LEU A 102 13.02 8.91 -10.82
N ALA A 103 14.30 9.10 -10.50
CA ALA A 103 15.19 9.94 -11.27
C ALA A 103 15.14 9.44 -12.72
N SER A 104 14.69 10.31 -13.63
CA SER A 104 14.74 10.12 -15.07
C SER A 104 16.16 10.33 -15.57
#